data_AF-A0A655PDY2-F1
#
_entry.id   AF-A0A655PDY2-F1
#
_cell.length_a   1.000
_cell.length_b   1.000
_cell.length_c   1.000
_cell.angle_alpha   90.00
_cell.angle_beta   90.00
_cell.angle_gamma   90.00
#
_symmetry.space_group_name_H-M   'P 1'
#
loop_
_entity.id
_entity.type
_entity.pdbx_description
1 polymer ?
#
loop_
_entity_poly.entity_id
_entity_poly.type
_entity_poly.pdbx_seq_one_letter_code
_entity_poly.pdbx_strand_id
1 'polypeptide(L)'
;MDLTLQQKQFLADHVDSASKTVVSYRKQYQIGQRTLLDLLNTENELFEARKDYLDARYAEQYAKYRVMNASGNLLDALRVDIPQEWTAKVEY
;
A
#
# COMPACT_ATOMS: atom_id res chain seq x y z
N MET A 1 2.97 -5.84 13.42
CA MET A 1 2.83 -6.32 12.02
C MET A 1 1.41 -6.73 11.70
N ASP A 2 0.69 -7.35 12.63
CA ASP A 2 -0.69 -7.82 12.37
C ASP A 2 -1.69 -6.68 12.08
N LEU A 3 -1.60 -5.57 12.84
CA LEU A 3 -2.47 -4.40 12.64
C LEU A 3 -2.31 -3.73 11.26
N THR A 4 -1.07 -3.59 10.77
CA THR A 4 -0.79 -3.01 9.44
C THR A 4 -1.26 -3.92 8.31
N LEU A 5 -1.22 -5.24 8.52
CA LEU A 5 -1.72 -6.22 7.56
C LEU A 5 -3.25 -6.16 7.47
N GLN A 6 -3.92 -6.12 8.62
CA GLN A 6 -5.38 -5.96 8.70
C GLN A 6 -5.82 -4.65 8.07
N GLN A 7 -5.16 -3.54 8.39
CA GLN A 7 -5.46 -2.22 7.79
C GLN A 7 -5.33 -2.26 6.26
N LYS A 8 -4.26 -2.84 5.72
CA LYS A 8 -4.08 -2.99 4.28
C LYS A 8 -5.22 -3.82 3.65
N GLN A 9 -5.70 -4.86 4.33
CA GLN A 9 -6.81 -5.67 3.83
C GLN A 9 -8.11 -4.87 3.79
N PHE A 10 -8.45 -4.14 4.85
CA PHE A 10 -9.62 -3.26 4.84
C PHE A 10 -9.58 -2.21 3.73
N LEU A 11 -8.39 -1.64 3.46
CA LEU A 11 -8.21 -0.69 2.37
C LEU A 11 -8.38 -1.35 0.99
N ALA A 12 -7.95 -2.61 0.84
CA ALA A 12 -8.21 -3.36 -0.40
C ALA A 12 -9.71 -3.59 -0.61
N ASP A 13 -10.42 -4.02 0.44
CA ASP A 13 -11.87 -4.24 0.39
C ASP A 13 -12.63 -2.93 0.11
N HIS A 14 -12.12 -1.80 0.60
CA HIS A 14 -12.64 -0.46 0.31
C HIS A 14 -12.46 -0.09 -1.16
N VAL A 15 -11.27 -0.31 -1.74
CA VAL A 15 -11.02 -0.11 -3.18
C VAL A 15 -11.98 -0.93 -4.03
N ASP A 16 -12.20 -2.20 -3.68
CA ASP A 16 -13.11 -3.09 -4.40
C ASP A 16 -14.55 -2.59 -4.34
N SER A 17 -14.99 -2.12 -3.16
CA SER A 17 -16.33 -1.59 -2.94
C SER A 17 -16.54 -0.29 -3.70
N ALA A 18 -15.61 0.67 -3.60
CA ALA A 18 -15.65 1.93 -4.34
C ALA A 18 -15.65 1.69 -5.86
N SER A 19 -14.87 0.70 -6.34
CA SER A 19 -14.86 0.34 -7.76
C SER A 19 -16.22 -0.19 -8.23
N LYS A 20 -16.90 -1.01 -7.43
CA LYS A 20 -18.27 -1.47 -7.73
C LYS A 20 -19.26 -0.31 -7.76
N THR A 21 -19.13 0.64 -6.83
CA THR A 21 -19.96 1.85 -6.79
C THR A 21 -19.81 2.68 -8.05
N VAL A 22 -18.58 2.98 -8.49
CA VAL A 22 -18.32 3.71 -9.76
C VAL A 22 -18.97 3.02 -10.94
N VAL A 23 -18.83 1.69 -11.05
CA VAL A 23 -19.45 0.91 -12.14
C VAL A 23 -20.98 1.03 -12.12
N SER A 24 -21.60 0.95 -10.94
CA SER A 24 -23.05 1.11 -10.80
C SER A 24 -23.52 2.53 -11.11
N TYR A 25 -22.82 3.55 -10.59
CA TYR A 25 -23.19 4.95 -10.77
C TYR A 25 -23.01 5.39 -12.22
N ARG A 26 -22.02 4.86 -12.94
CA ARG A 26 -21.87 5.07 -14.38
C ARG A 26 -23.09 4.57 -15.16
N LYS A 27 -23.61 3.39 -14.83
CA LYS A 27 -24.82 2.84 -15.45
C LYS A 27 -26.05 3.71 -15.13
N GLN A 28 -26.19 4.16 -13.89
CA GLN A 28 -27.30 5.03 -13.47
C GLN A 28 -27.24 6.41 -14.13
N TYR A 29 -26.05 6.99 -14.28
CA TYR A 29 -25.83 8.24 -14.98
C TYR A 29 -26.27 8.16 -16.46
N GLN A 30 -25.94 7.05 -17.14
CA GLN A 30 -26.33 6.83 -18.54
C GLN A 30 -27.85 6.80 -18.77
N ILE A 31 -28.64 6.45 -17.74
CA ILE A 31 -30.11 6.44 -17.78
C ILE A 31 -30.74 7.62 -17.02
N GLY A 32 -29.95 8.62 -16.63
CA GLY A 32 -30.42 9.84 -15.96
C GLY A 32 -30.85 9.67 -14.51
N GLN A 33 -30.54 8.53 -13.86
CA GLN A 33 -30.87 8.29 -12.44
C GLN A 33 -29.89 8.92 -11.45
N ARG A 34 -28.69 9.28 -11.90
CA ARG A 34 -27.65 9.96 -11.11
C ARG A 34 -27.09 11.13 -11.90
N THR A 35 -26.61 12.15 -11.18
CA THR A 35 -25.98 13.31 -11.81
C THR A 35 -24.54 13.01 -12.21
N LEU A 36 -23.97 13.83 -13.10
CA LEU A 36 -22.53 13.77 -13.39
C LEU A 36 -21.70 14.02 -12.13
N LEU A 37 -22.15 14.92 -11.25
CA LEU A 37 -21.48 15.20 -9.98
C LEU A 37 -21.44 13.97 -9.07
N ASP A 38 -22.53 13.20 -8.99
CA ASP A 38 -22.54 11.94 -8.24
C ASP A 38 -21.50 10.94 -8.78
N LEU A 39 -21.40 10.81 -10.11
CA LEU A 39 -20.41 9.94 -10.74
C LEU A 39 -18.98 10.42 -10.41
N LEU A 40 -18.69 11.71 -10.58
CA LEU A 40 -17.37 12.28 -10.29
C LEU A 40 -16.97 12.13 -8.82
N ASN A 41 -17.93 12.27 -7.90
CA ASN A 41 -17.69 12.04 -6.47
C ASN A 41 -17.26 10.59 -6.21
N THR A 42 -17.94 9.61 -6.81
CA THR A 42 -17.56 8.19 -6.66
C THR A 42 -16.23 7.87 -7.32
N GLU A 43 -15.90 8.51 -8.44
CA GLU A 43 -14.58 8.37 -9.07
C GLU A 43 -13.46 8.96 -8.21
N ASN A 44 -13.72 10.08 -7.52
CA ASN A 44 -12.79 10.66 -6.57
C ASN A 44 -12.61 9.78 -5.31
N GLU A 45 -13.68 9.19 -4.80
CA GLU A 45 -13.63 8.23 -3.68
C GLU A 45 -12.77 7.01 -4.05
N LEU A 46 -12.95 6.44 -5.24
CA LEU A 46 -12.12 5.34 -5.73
C LEU A 46 -10.64 5.75 -5.86
N PHE A 47 -10.37 7.00 -6.28
CA PHE A 47 -9.02 7.52 -6.36
C PHE A 47 -8.35 7.60 -4.99
N GLU A 48 -9.02 8.19 -4.00
CA GLU A 48 -8.50 8.28 -2.63
C GLU A 48 -8.35 6.89 -1.99
N ALA A 49 -9.31 5.99 -2.16
CA ALA A 49 -9.21 4.61 -1.66
C ALA A 49 -7.97 3.88 -2.21
N ARG A 50 -7.66 4.06 -3.50
CA ARG A 50 -6.46 3.46 -4.12
C ARG A 50 -5.17 4.06 -3.59
N LYS A 51 -5.16 5.37 -3.35
CA LYS A 51 -4.02 6.07 -2.76
C LYS A 51 -3.76 5.56 -1.34
N ASP A 52 -4.79 5.49 -0.50
CA ASP A 52 -4.66 5.00 0.88
C ASP A 52 -4.13 3.56 0.93
N TYR A 53 -4.64 2.68 0.07
CA TYR A 53 -4.14 1.31 -0.06
C TYR A 53 -2.65 1.28 -0.45
N LEU A 54 -2.25 2.12 -1.41
CA LEU A 54 -0.86 2.20 -1.85
C LEU A 54 0.06 2.69 -0.73
N ASP A 55 -0.36 3.72 0.00
CA ASP A 55 0.38 4.26 1.15
C ASP A 55 0.56 3.20 2.24
N ALA A 56 -0.51 2.47 2.59
CA ALA A 56 -0.45 1.38 3.55
C ALA A 56 0.48 0.24 3.09
N ARG A 57 0.47 -0.10 1.79
CA ARG A 57 1.37 -1.09 1.21
C ARG A 57 2.83 -0.65 1.33
N TYR A 58 3.16 0.60 1.04
CA TYR A 58 4.52 1.11 1.18
C TYR A 58 4.96 1.21 2.64
N ALA A 59 4.06 1.60 3.54
CA ALA A 59 4.34 1.62 4.98
C ALA A 59 4.65 0.21 5.51
N GLU A 60 3.91 -0.82 5.07
CA GLU A 60 4.19 -2.21 5.41
C GLU A 60 5.58 -2.64 4.92
N GLN A 61 5.93 -2.33 3.66
CA GLN A 61 7.22 -2.69 3.10
C GLN A 61 8.38 -1.98 3.83
N TYR A 62 8.21 -0.70 4.14
CA TYR A 62 9.18 0.07 4.90
C TYR A 62 9.37 -0.48 6.31
N ALA A 63 8.28 -0.89 6.98
CA ALA A 63 8.36 -1.52 8.29
C ALA A 63 9.14 -2.85 8.24
N LYS A 64 8.98 -3.66 7.18
CA LYS A 64 9.78 -4.88 6.97
C LYS A 64 11.28 -4.56 6.88
N TYR A 65 11.66 -3.56 6.09
CA TYR A 65 13.06 -3.14 6.00
C TYR A 65 13.63 -2.64 7.33
N ARG A 66 12.85 -1.87 8.10
CA ARG A 66 13.26 -1.43 9.44
C ARG A 66 13.54 -2.59 10.38
N VAL A 67 12.70 -3.63 10.34
CA VAL A 67 12.90 -4.83 11.16
C VAL A 67 14.14 -5.60 10.70
N MET A 68 14.33 -5.81 9.39
CA MET A 68 15.53 -6.46 8.88
C MET A 68 16.80 -5.69 9.26
N ASN A 69 16.76 -4.35 9.22
CA ASN A 69 17.89 -3.50 9.62
C ASN A 69 18.20 -3.65 11.11
N ALA A 70 17.17 -3.57 11.96
CA ALA A 70 17.32 -3.72 13.40
C ALA A 70 17.79 -5.13 13.81
N SER A 71 17.46 -6.16 13.03
CA SER A 71 17.94 -7.53 13.24
C SER A 71 19.28 -7.83 12.57
N GLY A 72 19.88 -6.88 11.83
CA GLY A 72 21.16 -7.06 11.12
C GLY A 72 21.07 -7.83 9.79
N ASN A 73 19.89 -8.25 9.36
CA ASN A 73 19.70 -9.11 8.19
C ASN A 73 19.38 -8.34 6.90
N LEU A 74 19.36 -6.99 6.93
CA LEU A 74 18.93 -6.18 5.79
C LEU A 74 19.84 -6.34 4.58
N LEU A 75 21.15 -6.28 4.76
CA LEU A 75 22.12 -6.35 3.65
C LEU A 75 22.06 -7.73 2.97
N ASP A 76 22.01 -8.79 3.76
CA ASP A 76 21.86 -10.16 3.27
C ASP A 76 20.54 -10.34 2.50
N ALA A 77 19.43 -9.83 3.04
CA ALA A 77 18.12 -9.91 2.38
C ALA A 77 18.08 -9.14 1.05
N LEU A 78 18.86 -8.06 0.94
CA LEU A 78 19.02 -7.26 -0.28
C LEU A 78 20.14 -7.79 -1.19
N ARG A 79 20.85 -8.85 -0.80
CA ARG A 79 22.00 -9.42 -1.52
C ARG A 79 23.08 -8.38 -1.81
N VAL A 80 23.35 -7.53 -0.81
CA VAL A 80 24.41 -6.53 -0.88
C VAL A 80 25.69 -7.16 -0.33
N ASP A 81 26.70 -7.30 -1.17
CA ASP A 81 28.02 -7.76 -0.74
C ASP A 81 28.67 -6.68 0.12
N ILE A 82 29.14 -7.08 1.30
CA ILE A 82 29.93 -6.21 2.19
C ILE A 82 31.42 -6.48 2.01
N PRO A 83 32.28 -5.45 1.96
CA PRO A 83 33.72 -5.63 1.91
C PRO A 83 34.23 -6.42 3.12
N GLN A 84 35.19 -7.32 2.91
CA GLN A 84 35.75 -8.14 4.00
C GLN A 84 36.38 -7.29 5.11
N GLU A 85 36.90 -6.10 4.79
CA GLU A 85 37.51 -5.20 5.78
C GLU A 85 36.50 -4.74 6.83
N TRP A 86 35.20 -4.68 6.52
CA TRP A 86 34.15 -4.24 7.45
C TRP A 86 33.75 -5.31 8.47
N THR A 87 34.03 -6.58 8.16
CA THR A 87 33.78 -7.73 9.05
C THR A 87 35.01 -8.18 9.83
N ALA A 88 36.19 -7.65 9.49
CA ALA A 88 37.43 -7.99 10.16
C ALA A 88 37.42 -7.51 11.62
N LYS A 89 37.74 -8.40 12.57
CA LYS A 89 37.97 -7.99 13.96
C LYS A 89 39.22 -7.12 14.01
N VAL A 90 39.06 -5.88 14.48
CA VAL A 90 40.19 -5.00 14.79
C VAL A 90 40.76 -5.46 16.14
N GLU A 91 41.94 -6.08 16.14
CA GLU A 91 42.70 -6.31 17.37
C GLU A 91 43.38 -4.99 17.79
N TYR A 92 43.24 -4.63 19.07
CA TYR A 92 43.81 -3.42 19.68
C TYR A 92 44.94 -3.78 20.62
#